data_AF-A0A3D5UME5-F1
#
_entry.id   AF-A0A3D5UME5-F1
#
_cell.length_a   1.000
_cell.length_b   1.000
_cell.length_c   1.000
_cell.angle_alpha   90.00
_cell.angle_beta   90.00
_cell.angle_gamma   90.00
#
_symmetry.space_group_name_H-M   'P 1'
#
loop_
_entity.id
_entity.type
_entity.pdbx_description
1 polymer ?
#
loop_
_entity_poly.entity_id
_entity_poly.type
_entity_poly.pdbx_seq_one_letter_code
_entity_poly.pdbx_strand_id
1 'polypeptide(L)'
;MENTLIFASEKEVRFGTLLKFIIPTYLTSLFNTVYTIIDGIFVSAYVGTNALAAINIVYPVVNVLTGIALVFATGGSAVAALHIGGNRKEEASRAFSVSSVAAIFLCG
;
A
#
# COMPACT_ATOMS: atom_id res chain seq x y z
N MET A 1 -1.91 31.67 -15.14
CA MET A 1 -0.49 31.54 -14.79
C MET A 1 -0.19 30.29 -13.94
N GLU A 2 -1.20 29.66 -13.31
CA GLU A 2 -1.05 28.38 -12.58
C GLU A 2 -0.77 27.15 -13.48
N ASN A 3 -1.39 27.08 -14.67
CA ASN A 3 -1.20 25.92 -15.57
C ASN A 3 0.24 25.77 -16.06
N THR A 4 1.05 26.84 -16.11
CA THR A 4 2.42 26.78 -16.65
C THR A 4 3.42 26.17 -15.67
N LEU A 5 3.13 26.19 -14.35
CA LEU A 5 4.02 25.63 -13.33
C LEU A 5 3.92 24.11 -13.21
N ILE A 6 2.77 23.52 -13.55
CA ILE A 6 2.62 22.06 -13.61
C ILE A 6 3.45 21.47 -14.76
N PHE A 7 3.46 22.12 -15.93
CA PHE A 7 4.26 21.68 -17.09
C PHE A 7 5.77 21.92 -16.94
N ALA A 8 6.21 22.75 -16.00
CA ALA A 8 7.64 22.94 -15.71
C ALA A 8 8.24 21.82 -14.84
N SER A 9 7.40 21.10 -14.05
CA SER A 9 7.82 19.96 -13.24
C SER A 9 8.15 18.71 -14.07
N GLU A 10 7.66 18.64 -15.32
CA GLU A 10 7.82 17.49 -16.20
C GLU A 10 9.28 17.31 -16.70
N LYS A 11 10.09 18.39 -16.63
CA LYS A 11 11.41 18.44 -17.27
C LYS A 11 12.60 18.04 -16.39
N GLU A 12 12.39 17.78 -15.10
CA GLU A 12 13.46 17.38 -14.16
C GLU A 12 13.22 16.05 -13.45
N VAL A 13 12.46 15.13 -14.05
CA VAL A 13 12.50 13.73 -13.62
C VAL A 13 13.84 13.12 -14.04
N ARG A 14 14.89 13.40 -13.26
CA ARG A 14 16.22 12.82 -13.44
C ARG A 14 16.13 11.31 -13.20
N PHE A 15 16.72 10.53 -14.10
CA PHE A 15 16.75 9.06 -14.03
C PHE A 15 17.25 8.56 -12.65
N GLY A 16 18.19 9.26 -12.03
CA GLY A 16 18.68 8.96 -10.68
C GLY A 16 17.61 9.10 -9.57
N THR A 17 16.73 10.09 -9.65
CA THR A 17 15.63 10.26 -8.68
C THR A 17 14.57 9.17 -8.86
N LEU A 18 14.21 8.85 -10.10
CA LEU A 18 13.32 7.73 -10.41
C LEU A 18 13.84 6.42 -9.81
N LEU A 19 15.11 6.09 -10.06
CA LEU A 19 15.73 4.90 -9.50
C LEU A 19 15.70 4.92 -7.96
N LYS A 20 15.94 6.07 -7.33
CA LYS A 20 15.90 6.19 -5.86
C LYS A 20 14.51 5.95 -5.26
N PHE A 21 13.43 6.19 -6.01
CA PHE A 21 12.06 5.86 -5.59
C PHE A 21 11.65 4.43 -5.97
N ILE A 22 11.98 3.99 -7.19
CA ILE A 22 11.55 2.70 -7.74
C ILE A 22 12.27 1.54 -7.04
N ILE A 23 13.58 1.64 -6.83
CA ILE A 23 14.39 0.57 -6.24
C ILE A 23 13.82 0.10 -4.88
N PRO A 24 13.59 0.97 -3.88
CA PRO A 24 13.06 0.52 -2.60
C PRO A 24 11.65 -0.05 -2.72
N THR A 25 10.76 0.56 -3.51
CA THR A 25 9.39 0.07 -3.70
C THR A 25 9.36 -1.32 -4.34
N TYR A 26 10.15 -1.53 -5.40
CA TYR A 26 10.27 -2.84 -6.04
C TYR A 26 10.92 -3.86 -5.13
N LEU A 27 11.92 -3.45 -4.34
CA LEU A 27 12.58 -4.35 -3.40
C LEU A 27 11.59 -4.83 -2.33
N THR A 28 10.75 -3.95 -1.78
CA THR A 28 9.65 -4.34 -0.88
C THR A 28 8.71 -5.34 -1.55
N SER A 29 8.31 -5.08 -2.80
CA SER A 29 7.45 -6.01 -3.54
C SER A 29 8.13 -7.37 -3.79
N LEU A 30 9.43 -7.38 -4.08
CA LEU A 30 10.20 -8.60 -4.29
C LEU A 30 10.26 -9.43 -3.01
N PHE A 31 10.58 -8.82 -1.88
CA PHE A 31 10.60 -9.50 -0.59
C PHE A 31 9.22 -10.06 -0.22
N ASN A 32 8.13 -9.33 -0.50
CA ASN A 32 6.78 -9.82 -0.26
C ASN A 32 6.47 -11.07 -1.11
N THR A 33 6.83 -11.07 -2.39
CA THR A 33 6.67 -12.23 -3.27
C THR A 33 7.48 -13.43 -2.80
N VAL A 34 8.76 -13.23 -2.44
CA VAL A 34 9.61 -14.30 -1.93
C VAL A 34 9.06 -14.87 -0.62
N TYR A 35 8.61 -14.01 0.30
CA TYR A 35 7.97 -14.43 1.54
C TYR A 35 6.73 -15.29 1.28
N THR A 36 5.86 -14.88 0.35
CA THR A 36 4.64 -15.62 -0.01
C THR A 36 4.97 -17.00 -0.60
N ILE A 37 6.01 -17.10 -1.45
CA ILE A 37 6.45 -18.39 -2.00
C ILE A 37 6.97 -19.29 -0.90
N ILE A 38 7.83 -18.76 -0.02
CA ILE A 38 8.38 -19.51 1.11
C ILE A 38 7.25 -20.01 2.01
N ASP A 39 6.31 -19.14 2.39
CA ASP A 39 5.14 -19.51 3.21
C ASP A 39 4.34 -20.65 2.56
N GLY A 40 4.04 -20.56 1.26
CA GLY A 40 3.36 -21.62 0.52
C GLY A 40 4.13 -22.95 0.52
N ILE A 41 5.45 -22.92 0.33
CA ILE A 41 6.30 -24.12 0.39
C ILE A 41 6.26 -24.73 1.80
N PHE A 42 6.45 -23.91 2.85
CA PHE A 42 6.44 -24.39 4.22
C PHE A 42 5.08 -24.96 4.61
N VAL A 43 3.97 -24.29 4.30
CA VAL A 43 2.63 -24.83 4.56
C VAL A 43 2.41 -26.15 3.83
N SER A 44 2.76 -26.21 2.54
CA SER A 44 2.57 -27.44 1.74
C SER A 44 3.40 -28.62 2.24
N ALA A 45 4.65 -28.38 2.66
CA ALA A 45 5.57 -29.41 3.10
C ALA A 45 5.34 -29.85 4.55
N TYR A 46 5.05 -28.92 5.47
CA TYR A 46 4.96 -29.21 6.91
C TYR A 46 3.54 -29.47 7.40
N VAL A 47 2.52 -28.87 6.79
CA VAL A 47 1.11 -29.03 7.20
C VAL A 47 0.34 -29.94 6.23
N GLY A 48 0.82 -30.04 4.99
CA GLY A 48 0.29 -30.93 3.96
C GLY A 48 -0.66 -30.24 2.98
N THR A 49 -1.02 -30.96 1.93
CA THR A 49 -1.85 -30.47 0.82
C THR A 49 -3.25 -30.03 1.24
N ASN A 50 -3.82 -30.64 2.29
CA ASN A 50 -5.13 -30.25 2.82
C ASN A 50 -5.11 -28.83 3.42
N ALA A 51 -4.02 -28.45 4.07
CA ALA A 51 -3.87 -27.10 4.62
C ALA A 51 -3.70 -26.06 3.51
N LEU A 52 -2.92 -26.37 2.48
CA LEU A 52 -2.77 -25.49 1.31
C LEU A 52 -4.11 -25.30 0.58
N ALA A 53 -4.94 -26.35 0.48
CA ALA A 53 -6.28 -26.25 -0.09
C ALA A 53 -7.20 -25.35 0.76
N ALA A 54 -7.16 -25.48 2.09
CA ALA A 54 -7.92 -24.63 3.00
C ALA A 54 -7.51 -23.15 2.89
N ILE A 55 -6.21 -22.85 2.80
CA ILE A 55 -5.72 -21.47 2.59
C ILE A 55 -6.29 -20.89 1.30
N ASN A 56 -6.25 -21.63 0.18
CA ASN A 56 -6.78 -21.13 -1.09
C ASN A 56 -8.29 -20.85 -1.05
N ILE A 57 -9.05 -21.60 -0.25
CA ILE A 57 -10.49 -21.34 -0.04
C ILE A 57 -10.71 -20.05 0.76
N VAL A 58 -9.86 -19.77 1.75
CA VAL A 58 -9.95 -18.57 2.61
C VAL A 58 -9.32 -17.33 1.96
N TYR A 59 -8.39 -17.51 1.02
CA TYR A 59 -7.61 -16.44 0.39
C TYR A 59 -8.46 -15.30 -0.22
N PRO A 60 -9.61 -15.56 -0.88
CA PRO A 60 -10.49 -14.49 -1.36
C PRO A 60 -10.99 -13.57 -0.24
N VAL A 61 -11.28 -14.11 0.95
CA VAL A 61 -11.72 -13.32 2.11
C VAL A 61 -10.58 -12.42 2.60
N VAL A 62 -9.36 -12.96 2.68
CA VAL A 62 -8.15 -12.20 3.02
C VAL A 62 -7.91 -11.07 2.02
N ASN A 63 -8.10 -11.34 0.72
CA ASN A 63 -7.95 -10.32 -0.33
C ASN A 63 -8.98 -9.19 -0.20
N VAL A 64 -10.24 -9.49 0.17
CA VAL A 64 -11.26 -8.47 0.42
C VAL A 64 -10.87 -7.60 1.61
N LEU A 65 -10.46 -8.19 2.74
CA LEU A 65 -10.01 -7.47 3.92
C LEU A 65 -8.78 -6.59 3.61
N THR A 66 -7.82 -7.14 2.87
CA THR A 66 -6.63 -6.42 2.41
C THR A 66 -7.01 -5.27 1.48
N GLY A 67 -7.98 -5.47 0.59
CA GLY A 67 -8.49 -4.43 -0.31
C GLY A 67 -9.14 -3.27 0.45
N ILE A 68 -9.95 -3.56 1.47
CA ILE A 68 -10.55 -2.54 2.34
C ILE A 68 -9.44 -1.77 3.07
N ALA A 69 -8.48 -2.48 3.68
CA ALA A 69 -7.34 -1.86 4.34
C ALA A 69 -6.54 -0.94 3.39
N LEU A 70 -6.33 -1.38 2.15
CA LEU A 70 -5.62 -0.62 1.12
C LEU A 70 -6.38 0.65 0.71
N VAL A 71 -7.71 0.60 0.60
CA VAL A 71 -8.54 1.79 0.34
C VAL A 71 -8.32 2.85 1.41
N PHE A 72 -8.31 2.47 2.68
CA PHE A 72 -8.08 3.42 3.76
C PHE A 72 -6.61 3.88 3.85
N ALA A 73 -5.65 3.00 3.61
CA ALA A 73 -4.23 3.35 3.63
C ALA A 73 -3.87 4.32 2.50
N THR A 74 -4.20 3.97 1.26
CA THR A 74 -3.89 4.79 0.07
C THR A 74 -4.84 5.99 -0.05
N GLY A 75 -6.14 5.80 0.19
CA GLY A 75 -7.12 6.90 0.16
C GLY A 75 -6.89 7.91 1.29
N GLY A 76 -6.63 7.44 2.51
CA GLY A 76 -6.33 8.30 3.65
C GLY A 76 -5.04 9.08 3.47
N SER A 77 -3.98 8.45 2.93
CA SER A 77 -2.73 9.15 2.61
C SER A 77 -2.89 10.16 1.48
N ALA A 78 -3.70 9.87 0.45
CA ALA A 78 -4.01 10.82 -0.62
C ALA A 78 -4.76 12.06 -0.08
N VAL A 79 -5.79 11.88 0.76
CA VAL A 79 -6.51 12.99 1.39
C VAL A 79 -5.60 13.78 2.31
N ALA A 80 -4.75 13.13 3.10
CA ALA A 80 -3.76 13.80 3.94
C ALA A 80 -2.76 14.62 3.10
N ALA A 81 -2.28 14.09 1.98
CA ALA A 81 -1.38 14.79 1.07
C ALA A 81 -2.01 16.07 0.48
N LEU A 82 -3.32 16.03 0.14
CA LEU A 82 -4.05 17.22 -0.30
C LEU A 82 -4.09 18.33 0.77
N HIS A 83 -4.32 17.97 2.03
CA HIS A 83 -4.33 18.93 3.14
C HIS A 83 -2.93 19.48 3.46
N ILE A 84 -1.89 18.64 3.36
CA ILE A 84 -0.49 19.06 3.50
C ILE A 84 -0.13 20.07 2.41
N GLY A 85 -0.50 19.80 1.15
CA GLY A 85 -0.28 20.72 0.03
C GLY A 85 -0.97 22.07 0.21
N GLY A 86 -2.13 22.10 0.89
CA GLY A 86 -2.83 23.32 1.28
C GLY A 86 -2.33 23.99 2.57
N ASN A 87 -1.20 23.55 3.13
CA ASN A 87 -0.63 24.00 4.41
C ASN A 87 -1.56 23.82 5.63
N ARG A 88 -2.53 22.89 5.57
CA ARG A 88 -3.48 22.57 6.65
C ARG A 88 -3.06 21.30 7.39
N LYS A 89 -1.97 21.39 8.17
CA LYS A 89 -1.32 20.23 8.80
C LYS A 89 -2.18 19.52 9.85
N GLU A 90 -2.95 20.26 10.65
CA GLU A 90 -3.86 19.66 11.64
C GLU A 90 -4.98 18.84 11.00
N GLU A 91 -5.56 19.36 9.91
CA GLU A 91 -6.58 18.64 9.14
C GLU A 91 -6.00 17.40 8.46
N ALA A 92 -4.77 17.48 7.94
CA ALA A 92 -4.07 16.33 7.38
C ALA A 92 -3.86 15.21 8.40
N SER A 93 -3.39 15.56 9.61
CA SER A 93 -3.20 14.58 10.67
C SER A 93 -4.53 13.98 11.11
N ARG A 94 -5.58 14.80 11.23
CA ARG A 94 -6.92 14.32 11.61
C ARG A 94 -7.48 13.36 10.56
N ALA A 95 -7.37 13.69 9.27
CA ALA A 95 -7.81 12.83 8.18
C ALA A 95 -7.08 11.48 8.20
N PHE A 96 -5.75 11.49 8.34
CA PHE A 96 -4.96 10.26 8.40
C PHE A 96 -5.30 9.40 9.63
N SER A 97 -5.47 10.00 10.80
CA SER A 97 -5.86 9.30 12.03
C SER A 97 -7.24 8.65 11.89
N VAL A 98 -8.22 9.36 11.32
CA VAL A 98 -9.57 8.82 11.11
C VAL A 98 -9.53 7.64 10.12
N SER A 99 -8.80 7.76 9.00
CA SER A 99 -8.66 6.66 8.05
C SER A 99 -7.99 5.43 8.67
N SER A 100 -6.95 5.63 9.50
CA SER A 100 -6.25 4.53 10.18
C SER A 100 -7.14 3.82 11.20
N VAL A 101 -7.89 4.57 12.01
CA VAL A 101 -8.83 4.00 12.99
C VAL A 101 -9.98 3.27 12.29
N ALA A 102 -10.53 3.86 11.22
CA ALA A 102 -11.58 3.23 10.43
C ALA A 102 -11.13 1.90 9.82
N ALA A 103 -9.89 1.84 9.30
CA ALA A 103 -9.33 0.60 8.78
C ALA A 103 -9.22 -0.49 9.85
N ILE A 104 -8.75 -0.13 11.06
CA ILE A 104 -8.63 -1.08 12.18
C ILE A 104 -10.01 -1.57 12.63
N PHE A 105 -11.02 -0.69 12.69
CA PHE A 105 -12.36 -1.07 13.14
C PHE A 105 -13.14 -1.92 12.11
N LEU A 106 -12.85 -1.75 10.82
CA LEU A 106 -13.50 -2.48 9.73
C LEU A 106 -12.82 -3.82 9.41
N CYS A 107 -11.50 -3.91 9.56
CA CYS A 107 -10.73 -5.11 9.26
C CYS A 107 -10.36 -5.94 10.52
N GLY A 108 -10.57 -5.39 11.72
CA GLY A 108 -10.28 -6.03 13.01
C GLY A 108 -11.44 -6.77 13.62
#